data_AF-A0A9W7DFZ0-F1
#
_entry.id   AF-A0A9W7DFZ0-F1
#
_cell.length_a   1.000
_cell.length_b   1.000
_cell.length_c   1.000
_cell.angle_alpha   90.00
_cell.angle_beta   90.00
_cell.angle_gamma   90.00
#
_symmetry.space_group_name_H-M   'P 1'
#
loop_
_entity.id
_entity.type
_entity.pdbx_description
1 polymer ?
#
loop_
_entity_poly.entity_id
_entity_poly.type
_entity_poly.pdbx_seq_one_letter_code
_entity_poly.pdbx_strand_id
1 'polypeptide(L)' 'MVLASSLAGWAAFVAARALQQGIRQAPLFHYPQAFLISGGAWVGFGYLFNSWVENNDRLLALRLEKLKKTREGAI' A
#
# COMPACT_ATOMS: atom_id res chain seq x y z
N MET A 1 9.06 -4.94 11.60
CA MET A 1 8.90 -3.50 11.85
C MET A 1 8.42 -2.72 10.61
N VAL A 2 8.65 -3.20 9.37
CA VAL A 2 8.30 -2.48 8.11
C VAL A 2 6.79 -2.41 7.80
N LEU A 3 6.02 -3.47 8.12
CA LEU A 3 4.59 -3.52 7.78
C LEU A 3 3.76 -2.48 8.53
N ALA A 4 3.97 -2.32 9.84
CA ALA A 4 3.23 -1.35 10.65
C ALA A 4 3.51 0.10 10.21
N SER A 5 4.77 0.42 9.91
CA SER A 5 5.16 1.74 9.39
C SER A 5 4.56 2.03 8.01
N SER A 6 4.52 1.01 7.14
CA SER A 6 3.87 1.12 5.82
C SER A 6 2.36 1.35 5.98
N LEU A 7 1.68 0.57 6.82
CA LEU A 7 0.24 0.71 7.06
C LEU A 7 -0.11 2.05 7.73
N ALA A 8 0.76 2.59 8.59
CA ALA A 8 0.58 3.94 9.14
C ALA A 8 0.69 5.02 8.05
N GLY A 9 1.61 4.86 7.09
CA GLY A 9 1.67 5.72 5.90
C GLY A 9 0.40 5.64 5.05
N TRP A 10 -0.16 4.43 4.89
CA TRP A 10 -1.45 4.25 4.22
C TRP A 10 -2.61 4.91 4.98
N ALA A 11 -2.63 4.82 6.32
CA ALA A 11 -3.63 5.50 7.13
C ALA A 11 -3.59 7.03 6.97
N ALA A 12 -2.42 7.62 6.67
CA ALA A 12 -2.30 9.06 6.44
C ALA A 12 -3.07 9.53 5.18
N PHE A 13 -3.42 8.63 4.25
CA PHE A 13 -4.29 8.97 3.11
C PHE A 13 -5.73 9.32 3.49
N VAL A 14 -6.09 9.20 4.78
CA VAL A 14 -7.29 9.86 5.34
C VAL A 14 -7.28 11.37 5.06
N ALA A 15 -6.11 11.99 4.88
CA ALA A 15 -5.99 13.37 4.42
C ALA A 15 -6.68 13.63 3.07
N ALA A 16 -6.79 12.62 2.19
CA ALA A 16 -7.56 12.74 0.95
C ALA A 16 -9.05 13.04 1.23
N ARG A 17 -9.59 12.53 2.35
CA ARG A 17 -10.95 12.84 2.79
C ARG A 17 -11.06 14.30 3.26
N ALA A 18 -10.06 14.81 3.97
CA ALA A 18 -9.99 16.23 4.34
C ALA A 18 -9.97 17.14 3.10
N LEU A 19 -9.16 16.79 2.09
CA LEU A 19 -9.12 17.48 0.80
C LEU A 19 -10.49 17.46 0.10
N GLN A 20 -11.18 16.31 0.11
CA GLN A 20 -12.51 16.19 -0.48
C GLN A 20 -13.53 17.14 0.19
N GLN A 21 -13.45 17.33 1.51
CA GLN A 21 -14.31 18.29 2.21
C GLN A 21 -13.97 19.74 1.82
N GLY A 22 -12.67 20.05 1.65
CA GLY A 22 -12.22 21.34 1.14
C GLY A 22 -12.77 21.65 -0.26
N ILE A 23 -12.74 20.67 -1.17
CA ILE A 23 -13.32 20.80 -2.53
C ILE A 23 -14.84 21.03 -2.47
N ARG A 24 -15.53 20.33 -1.56
CA ARG A 24 -16.99 20.47 -1.38
C ARG A 24 -17.40 21.73 -0.61
N GLN A 25 -16.42 22.54 -0.14
CA GLN A 25 -16.65 23.67 0.76
C GLN A 25 -17.47 23.29 2.00
N ALA A 26 -17.36 22.04 2.43
CA ALA A 26 -18.07 21.51 3.59
C ALA A 26 -17.19 21.59 4.84
N PRO A 27 -17.77 21.66 6.05
CA PRO A 27 -17.01 21.57 7.29
C PRO A 27 -16.14 20.31 7.30
N LEU A 28 -14.92 20.41 7.85
CA LEU A 28 -13.97 19.29 7.87
C LEU A 28 -14.58 18.04 8.53
N PHE A 29 -15.34 18.24 9.61
CA PHE A 29 -16.03 17.19 10.35
C PHE A 29 -17.46 16.93 9.85
N HIS A 30 -17.80 17.33 8.62
CA HIS A 30 -19.05 16.95 8.00
C HIS A 30 -19.03 15.44 7.74
N TYR A 31 -19.73 14.67 8.59
CA TYR A 31 -19.78 13.21 8.60
C TYR A 31 -18.45 12.53 9.01
N PRO A 32 -18.08 12.61 10.31
CA PRO A 32 -16.77 12.20 10.83
C PRO A 32 -16.50 10.70 10.68
N GLN A 33 -17.53 9.85 10.68
CA GLN A 33 -17.40 8.41 10.48
C GLN A 33 -16.80 8.05 9.12
N ALA A 34 -16.93 8.90 8.09
CA ALA A 34 -16.29 8.64 6.81
C ALA A 34 -14.75 8.75 6.87
N PHE A 35 -14.19 9.46 7.86
CA PHE A 35 -12.74 9.47 8.06
C PHE A 35 -12.25 8.11 8.56
N LEU A 36 -12.99 7.48 9.48
CA LEU A 36 -12.70 6.13 9.96
C LEU A 36 -12.84 5.09 8.85
N ILE A 37 -13.93 5.15 8.08
CA ILE A 37 -14.16 4.23 6.94
C ILE A 37 -13.07 4.43 5.89
N SER A 38 -12.73 5.67 5.54
CA SER A 38 -11.67 5.96 4.57
C SER A 38 -10.31 5.48 5.06
N GLY A 39 -10.00 5.65 6.35
CA GLY A 39 -8.75 5.17 6.92
C GLY A 39 -8.64 3.66 6.92
N GLY A 40 -9.70 2.97 7.32
CA GLY A 40 -9.77 1.51 7.22
C GLY A 40 -9.62 1.02 5.78
N ALA A 41 -10.27 1.68 4.82
CA ALA A 41 -10.16 1.35 3.40
C ALA A 41 -8.72 1.53 2.88
N TRP A 42 -8.06 2.64 3.20
CA TRP A 42 -6.68 2.88 2.78
C TRP A 42 -5.70 1.90 3.43
N VAL A 43 -5.87 1.59 4.71
CA VAL A 43 -5.03 0.59 5.41
C VAL A 43 -5.24 -0.80 4.80
N GLY A 44 -6.49 -1.19 4.53
CA GLY A 44 -6.81 -2.46 3.88
C GLY A 44 -6.20 -2.55 2.47
N PHE A 45 -6.32 -1.48 1.68
CA PHE A 45 -5.66 -1.38 0.38
C PHE A 45 -4.14 -1.49 0.52
N GLY A 46 -3.54 -0.76 1.46
CA GLY A 46 -2.10 -0.80 1.72
C GLY A 46 -1.59 -2.18 2.11
N TYR A 47 -2.37 -2.94 2.89
CA TYR A 47 -2.05 -4.32 3.22
C TYR A 47 -2.00 -5.20 1.96
N LEU A 48 -3.05 -5.16 1.14
CA LEU A 48 -3.10 -5.93 -0.11
C LEU A 48 -1.99 -5.53 -1.08
N PHE A 49 -1.70 -4.23 -1.19
CA PHE A 49 -0.64 -3.70 -2.02
C PHE A 49 0.73 -4.19 -1.56
N ASN A 50 1.04 -4.13 -0.26
CA ASN A 50 2.30 -4.63 0.29
C ASN A 50 2.47 -6.13 0.03
N SER A 51 1.42 -6.93 0.25
CA SER A 51 1.44 -8.37 -0.04
C SER A 51 1.65 -8.65 -1.53
N TRP A 52 1.08 -7.83 -2.41
CA TRP A 52 1.30 -7.94 -3.85
C TRP A 52 2.74 -7.62 -4.23
N VAL A 53 3.33 -6.55 -3.70
CA VAL A 53 4.75 -6.19 -3.94
C VAL A 53 5.67 -7.31 -3.46
N GLU A 54 5.47 -7.81 -2.23
CA GLU A 54 6.31 -8.88 -1.66
C GLU A 54 6.26 -10.17 -2.51
N ASN A 55 5.08 -10.53 -3.02
CA ASN A 55 4.94 -11.67 -3.92
C ASN A 55 5.67 -11.48 -5.25
N ASN A 56 5.63 -10.27 -5.82
CA ASN A 56 6.35 -9.97 -7.06
C ASN A 56 7.87 -9.97 -6.86
N ASP A 57 8.36 -9.41 -5.75
CA ASP A 57 9.79 -9.42 -5.43
C ASP A 57 10.30 -10.85 -5.26
N ARG A 58 9.54 -11.71 -4.58
CA ARG A 58 9.86 -13.14 -4.46
C ARG A 58 9.91 -13.82 -5.83
N LEU A 59 8.96 -13.51 -6.71
CA LEU A 59 8.90 -14.09 -8.04
C LEU A 59 10.06 -13.62 -8.93
N LEU A 60 10.45 -12.35 -8.83
CA LEU A 60 11.62 -11.80 -9.50
C LEU A 60 12.91 -12.45 -8.99
N ALA A 61 13.06 -12.62 -7.67
CA ALA A 61 14.22 -13.29 -7.08
C ALA A 61 14.37 -14.73 -7.61
N LEU A 62 13.28 -15.49 -7.68
CA LEU A 62 13.29 -16.86 -8.24
C LEU A 62 13.66 -16.88 -9.72
N ARG A 63 13.16 -15.94 -10.52
CA ARG A 63 13.54 -15.82 -11.94
C ARG A 63 15.02 -15.51 -12.09
N LEU A 64 15.53 -14.61 -11.25
CA LEU A 64 16.93 -14.19 -11.28
C LEU A 64 17.87 -15.33 -10.84
N GLU A 65 17.45 -16.14 -9.86
CA GLU A 65 18.18 -17.35 -9.46
C GLU A 65 18.24 -18.38 -10.60
N LYS A 66 17.12 -18.63 -11.30
CA LYS A 66 17.10 -19.51 -12.47
C LYS A 66 18.07 -19.04 -13.56
N LEU A 67 18.06 -17.75 -13.87
CA LEU A 67 18.98 -17.17 -14.86
C LEU A 67 20.45 -17.34 -14.46
N LYS A 68 20.79 -17.17 -13.18
CA LYS A 68 22.14 -17.41 -12.67
C LYS A 68 22.56 -18.88 -12.84
N LYS A 69 21.70 -19.82 -12.44
CA LYS A 69 21.97 -21.26 -12.62
C LYS A 69 22.13 -21.66 -14.08
N THR A 70 21.30 -21.12 -14.98
CA THR A 70 21.46 -21.34 -16.42
C THR A 70 22.78 -20.80 -16.93
N ARG A 71 23.21 -19.63 -16.47
CA ARG A 71 24.51 -19.05 -16.85
C ARG A 71 25.69 -19.90 -16.35
N GLU A 72 25.62 -20.38 -15.11
CA GLU A 72 26.66 -21.21 -14.49
C GLU A 72 26.76 -22.61 -15.12
N GLY A 73 25.63 -23.19 -15.55
CA GLY A 73 25.61 -24.49 -16.24
C GLY A 73 25.83 -24.43 -17.76
N ALA A 74 25.95 -23.23 -18.34
CA ALA A 74 26.24 -23.02 -19.76
C ALA A 74 27.75 -22.81 -20.04
N ILE A 75 28.61 -23.05 -19.04
CA ILE A 75 30.08 -23.04 -19.14
C ILE A 75 30.58 -24.47 -18.97
#